data_AF-A0A973E798-F1
#
_entry.id   AF-A0A973E798-F1
#
_cell.length_a   1.000
_cell.length_b   1.000
_cell.length_c   1.000
_cell.angle_alpha   90.00
_cell.angle_beta   90.00
_cell.angle_gamma   90.00
#
_symmetry.space_group_name_H-M   'P 1'
#
loop_
_entity.id
_entity.type
_entity.pdbx_description
1 polymer ?
#
loop_
_entity_poly.entity_id
_entity_poly.type
_entity_poly.pdbx_seq_one_letter_code
_entity_poly.pdbx_strand_id
1 'polypeptide(L)' 'MRLALLSSLSLTFSRWKPTRSSSSVCPDMPPSVERRSYRLGPWQRWRTRQQLAQLDARQLADIGLTRAQVDREVRQAFWR' A
#
# COMPACT_ATOMS: atom_id res chain seq x y z
N MET A 1 12.20 -62.08 27.74
CA MET A 1 13.59 -61.69 27.43
C MET A 1 13.71 -61.42 25.94
N ARG A 2 14.15 -60.20 25.55
CA ARG A 2 14.82 -59.80 24.27
C ARG A 2 14.13 -60.13 22.94
N LEU A 3 14.28 -59.43 21.83
CA LEU A 3 14.71 -58.09 21.38
C LEU A 3 14.30 -58.04 19.89
N ALA A 4 14.09 -56.85 19.37
CA ALA A 4 13.62 -56.53 18.01
C ALA A 4 14.51 -57.03 16.85
N LEU A 5 13.90 -57.23 15.67
CA LEU A 5 14.50 -57.04 14.33
C LEU A 5 13.35 -56.61 13.38
N LEU A 6 13.17 -55.31 13.12
CA LEU A 6 13.73 -54.53 12.00
C LEU A 6 13.38 -55.06 10.59
N SER A 7 12.63 -54.21 9.88
CA SER A 7 12.81 -53.88 8.46
C SER A 7 12.35 -54.92 7.42
N SER A 8 11.39 -54.53 6.59
CA SER A 8 11.73 -54.16 5.20
C SER A 8 10.58 -53.43 4.51
N LEU A 9 10.98 -52.38 3.80
CA LEU A 9 10.17 -51.42 3.09
C LEU A 9 9.32 -52.09 2.00
N SER A 10 8.11 -51.59 1.81
CA SER A 10 7.49 -51.59 0.48
C SER A 10 6.76 -50.28 0.30
N LEU A 11 7.43 -49.39 -0.44
CA LEU A 11 6.90 -48.14 -0.95
C LEU A 11 5.67 -48.44 -1.81
N THR A 12 4.48 -48.48 -1.21
CA THR A 12 3.29 -48.10 -1.98
C THR A 12 3.33 -46.60 -2.05
N PHE A 13 3.95 -46.14 -3.13
CA PHE A 13 3.94 -44.77 -3.61
C PHE A 13 2.46 -44.41 -3.81
N SER A 14 1.80 -44.01 -2.73
CA SER A 14 0.45 -43.51 -2.76
C SER A 14 0.55 -42.26 -3.61
N ARG A 15 0.24 -42.42 -4.88
CA ARG A 15 0.14 -41.36 -5.88
C ARG A 15 -0.74 -40.30 -5.26
N TRP A 16 -0.12 -39.26 -4.70
CA TRP A 16 -0.83 -38.09 -4.24
C TRP A 16 -1.62 -37.60 -5.44
N LYS A 17 -2.94 -37.83 -5.41
CA LYS A 17 -3.85 -37.12 -6.29
C LYS A 17 -4.06 -35.80 -5.56
N PRO A 18 -3.47 -34.68 -6.01
CA PRO A 18 -4.01 -33.41 -5.59
C PRO A 18 -5.42 -33.42 -6.16
N THR A 19 -6.42 -33.55 -5.30
CA THR A 19 -7.73 -33.01 -5.66
C THR A 19 -7.45 -31.56 -5.96
N ARG A 20 -7.51 -31.19 -7.25
CA ARG A 20 -7.59 -29.80 -7.65
C ARG A 20 -8.92 -29.33 -7.10
N SER A 21 -8.94 -28.96 -5.83
CA SER A 21 -10.01 -28.16 -5.26
C SER A 21 -10.01 -26.89 -6.07
N SER A 22 -10.93 -26.84 -7.02
CA SER A 22 -11.30 -25.66 -7.77
C SER A 22 -11.97 -24.70 -6.79
N SER A 23 -11.16 -24.09 -5.94
CA SER A 23 -11.54 -22.98 -5.08
C SER A 23 -10.46 -21.92 -5.16
N SER A 24 -10.12 -21.52 -6.39
CA SER A 24 -9.46 -20.24 -6.65
C SER A 24 -10.53 -19.17 -6.84
N VAL A 25 -11.26 -18.90 -5.77
CA VAL A 25 -11.87 -17.59 -5.59
C VAL A 25 -11.44 -17.22 -4.17
N CYS A 26 -10.31 -16.53 -4.06
CA CYS A 26 -10.03 -15.78 -2.85
C CYS A 26 -10.93 -14.54 -2.95
N PRO A 27 -12.02 -14.39 -2.17
CA PRO A 27 -12.73 -13.13 -2.10
C PRO A 27 -11.94 -12.20 -1.17
N ASP A 28 -10.72 -11.86 -1.57
CA ASP A 28 -9.84 -10.94 -0.84
C ASP A 28 -9.25 -9.88 -1.78
N MET A 29 -9.96 -9.61 -2.88
CA MET A 29 -9.78 -8.34 -3.57
C MET A 29 -10.49 -7.30 -2.69
N PRO A 30 -9.79 -6.33 -2.06
CA PRO A 30 -10.47 -5.17 -1.50
C PRO A 30 -11.36 -4.60 -2.61
N PRO A 31 -12.57 -4.09 -2.30
CA PRO A 31 -13.38 -3.46 -3.31
C PRO A 31 -12.47 -2.50 -4.05
N SER A 32 -12.47 -2.55 -5.38
CA SER A 32 -11.71 -1.62 -6.20
C SER A 32 -12.20 -0.24 -5.80
N VAL A 33 -11.51 0.38 -4.83
CA VAL A 33 -11.82 1.71 -4.35
C VAL A 33 -11.45 2.54 -5.55
N GLU A 34 -12.45 2.87 -6.36
CA GLU A 34 -12.28 3.81 -7.45
C GLU A 34 -11.58 5.00 -6.84
N ARG A 35 -10.30 5.16 -7.19
CA ARG A 35 -9.52 6.30 -6.77
C ARG A 35 -10.12 7.46 -7.52
N ARG A 36 -11.20 8.01 -6.97
CA ARG A 36 -11.77 9.27 -7.41
C ARG A 36 -10.64 10.26 -7.32
N SER A 37 -10.10 10.61 -8.48
CA SER A 37 -9.07 11.63 -8.57
C SER A 37 -9.77 12.94 -8.30
N TYR A 38 -9.80 13.36 -7.04
CA TYR A 38 -10.24 14.70 -6.68
C TYR A 38 -9.21 15.69 -7.23
N ARG A 39 -9.40 16.09 -8.49
CA ARG A 39 -8.64 17.20 -9.06
C ARG A 39 -9.12 18.47 -8.36
N LEU A 40 -8.26 19.04 -7.53
CA LEU A 40 -8.53 20.32 -6.89
C LEU A 40 -8.67 21.40 -7.97
N GLY A 41 -9.77 22.14 -7.93
CA GLY A 41 -9.96 23.31 -8.79
C GLY A 41 -8.86 24.35 -8.58
N PRO A 42 -8.60 25.25 -9.55
CA PRO A 42 -7.53 26.25 -9.45
C PRO A 42 -7.62 27.13 -8.19
N TRP A 43 -8.83 27.55 -7.82
CA TRP A 43 -9.09 28.32 -6.60
C TRP A 43 -8.73 27.58 -5.33
N GLN A 44 -9.05 26.29 -5.27
CA GLN A 44 -8.77 25.47 -4.10
C GLN A 44 -7.26 25.24 -3.95
N ARG A 45 -6.56 25.00 -5.05
CA ARG A 45 -5.08 24.93 -5.08
C ARG A 45 -4.44 26.23 -4.62
N TRP A 46 -4.92 27.38 -5.11
CA TRP A 46 -4.42 28.68 -4.68
C TRP A 46 -4.61 28.88 -3.17
N ARG A 47 -5.82 28.61 -2.65
CA ARG A 47 -6.12 28.73 -1.22
C ARG A 47 -5.20 27.83 -0.38
N THR A 48 -5.02 26.57 -0.78
CA THR A 48 -4.14 25.63 -0.06
C THR A 48 -2.69 26.12 -0.04
N ARG A 49 -2.18 26.69 -1.15
CA ARG A 49 -0.84 27.29 -1.17
C ARG A 49 -0.73 28.49 -0.23
N GLN A 50 -1.75 29.34 -0.16
CA GLN A 50 -1.78 30.46 0.79
C GLN A 50 -1.81 29.99 2.24
N GLN A 51 -2.55 28.91 2.54
CA GLN A 51 -2.58 28.32 3.88
C GLN A 51 -1.21 27.78 4.28
N LEU A 52 -0.50 27.09 3.37
CA LEU A 52 0.88 26.64 3.62
C LEU A 52 1.83 27.81 3.88
N ALA A 53 1.66 28.93 3.18
CA ALA A 53 2.48 30.13 3.39
C ALA A 53 2.29 30.76 4.77
N GLN A 54 1.11 30.60 5.39
CA GLN A 54 0.80 31.16 6.71
C GLN A 54 1.30 30.28 7.87
N LEU A 55 1.69 29.03 7.61
CA LEU A 55 2.20 28.15 8.65
C LEU A 55 3.56 28.60 9.17
N ASP A 56 3.72 28.50 10.49
CA ASP A 56 4.98 28.78 11.17
C ASP A 56 6.01 27.64 10.96
N ALA A 57 7.29 27.93 11.16
CA ALA A 57 8.39 27.00 10.90
C ALA A 57 8.25 25.68 11.67
N ARG A 58 7.73 25.72 12.90
CA ARG A 58 7.49 24.52 13.72
C ARG A 58 6.38 23.64 13.14
N GLN A 59 5.28 24.26 12.70
CA GLN A 59 4.16 23.54 12.08
C GLN A 59 4.55 22.93 10.73
N LEU A 60 5.39 23.64 9.96
CA LEU A 60 5.97 23.11 8.74
C LEU A 60 6.87 21.90 9.02
N ALA A 61 7.69 21.98 10.08
CA ALA A 61 8.56 20.87 10.50
C ALA A 61 7.76 19.63 10.93
N ASP A 62 6.62 19.81 11.60
CA ASP A 62 5.74 18.69 11.99
C ASP A 62 5.18 17.93 10.77
N ILE A 63 4.98 18.63 9.65
CA ILE A 63 4.54 18.04 8.36
C ILE A 63 5.74 17.53 7.53
N GLY A 64 6.98 17.80 8.00
CA GLY A 64 8.21 17.45 7.28
C GLY A 64 8.52 18.37 6.10
N LEU A 65 8.01 19.61 6.11
CA LEU A 65 8.24 20.61 5.08
C LEU A 65 9.22 21.69 5.57
N THR A 66 10.04 22.18 4.64
CA THR A 66 10.92 23.33 4.87
C THR A 66 10.31 24.59 4.27
N ARG A 67 10.69 25.76 4.82
CA ARG A 67 10.20 27.05 4.30
C ARG A 67 10.53 27.25 2.82
N ALA A 68 11.74 26.87 2.41
CA ALA A 68 12.17 26.94 1.01
C ALA A 68 11.29 26.10 0.06
N GLN A 69 10.82 24.93 0.50
CA GLN A 69 9.89 24.10 -0.28
C GLN A 69 8.53 24.76 -0.42
N VAL A 70 8.00 25.36 0.66
CA VAL A 70 6.75 26.13 0.62
C VAL A 70 6.88 27.33 -0.31
N ASP A 71 7.96 28.10 -0.21
CA ASP A 71 8.19 29.26 -1.07
C ASP A 71 8.32 28.88 -2.54
N ARG A 72 8.90 27.72 -2.84
CA ARG A 72 8.92 27.18 -4.21
C ARG A 72 7.52 26.82 -4.69
N GLU A 73 6.70 26.23 -3.82
CA GLU A 73 5.33 25.80 -4.14
C GLU A 73 4.39 26.99 -4.34
N VAL A 74 4.48 28.01 -3.49
CA VAL A 74 3.69 29.24 -3.58
C VAL A 74 4.01 30.03 -4.84
N ARG A 75 5.28 30.01 -5.29
CA ARG A 75 5.74 30.66 -6.53
C ARG A 75 5.32 29.93 -7.81
N GLN A 76 4.74 28.72 -7.73
CA GLN A 76 4.26 28.05 -8.92
C GLN A 76 3.08 28.80 -9.55
N ALA A 77 3.11 28.97 -10.87
CA ALA A 77 2.03 29.60 -11.61
C ALA A 77 0.71 28.85 -11.36
N PHE A 78 -0.39 29.59 -11.19
CA PHE A 78 -1.66 29.02 -10.77
C PHE A 78 -2.32 28.11 -11.82
N TRP A 79 -1.87 28.20 -13.08
CA TRP A 79 -2.37 27.43 -14.23
C TRP A 79 -1.77 26.01 -14.33
N ARG A 80 -0.79 25.68 -13.48
CA ARG A 80 -0.25 24.33 -13.33
C ARG A 80 -1.11 23.51 -12.39
#